data_AF-A0A3N5Q773-F1
#
_entry.id   AF-A0A3N5Q773-F1
#
_cell.length_a   1.000
_cell.length_b   1.000
_cell.length_c   1.000
_cell.angle_alpha   90.00
_cell.angle_beta   90.00
_cell.angle_gamma   90.00
#
_symmetry.space_group_name_H-M   'P 1'
#
loop_
_entity.id
_entity.type
_entity.pdbx_description
1 polymer ?
#
loop_
_entity_poly.entity_id
_entity_poly.type
_entity_poly.pdbx_seq_one_letter_code
_entity_poly.pdbx_strand_id
1 'polypeptide(L)' 'TGTAPDHVIAAFIQKEIDLTPKGIIERLNLRRPIYRPSAAYGHFGRHQFPWEHLDLVSVFSTLS' A
#
# COMPACT_ATOMS: atom_id res chain seq x y z
N THR A 1 1.65 10.03 17.40
CA THR A 1 2.67 8.99 17.19
C THR A 1 3.54 9.25 15.97
N GLY A 2 3.20 10.18 15.05
CA GLY A 2 4.07 10.52 13.93
C GLY A 2 5.38 11.17 14.37
N THR A 3 6.47 10.87 13.66
CA THR A 3 7.81 11.45 13.83
C THR A 3 8.10 12.61 12.87
N ALA A 4 7.30 12.74 11.80
CA ALA A 4 7.35 13.80 10.81
C ALA A 4 5.99 14.51 10.69
N PRO A 5 5.92 15.78 10.23
CA PRO A 5 4.66 16.47 10.01
C PRO A 5 3.81 15.82 8.90
N ASP A 6 2.49 15.81 9.08
CA ASP A 6 1.55 15.16 8.15
C ASP A 6 1.68 15.64 6.69
N HIS A 7 1.92 16.94 6.47
CA HIS A 7 2.06 17.49 5.13
C HIS A 7 3.32 16.99 4.41
N VAL A 8 4.40 16.69 5.16
CA VAL A 8 5.63 16.12 4.61
C VAL A 8 5.37 14.68 4.16
N ILE A 9 4.68 13.90 4.99
CA ILE A 9 4.29 12.52 4.67
C ILE A 9 3.38 12.50 3.43
N ALA A 10 2.38 13.39 3.37
CA ALA A 10 1.47 13.47 2.24
C ALA A 10 2.17 13.84 0.93
N ALA A 11 3.06 14.84 0.95
CA ALA A 11 3.83 15.25 -0.22
C ALA A 11 4.78 14.13 -0.70
N PHE A 12 5.40 13.41 0.22
CA PHE A 12 6.25 12.27 -0.10
C PHE A 12 5.46 11.14 -0.78
N ILE A 13 4.30 10.79 -0.22
CA ILE A 13 3.41 9.78 -0.81
C ILE A 13 3.02 10.15 -2.24
N GLN A 14 2.64 11.41 -2.48
CA GLN A 14 2.27 11.89 -3.82
C GLN A 14 3.42 11.84 -4.82
N LYS A 15 4.66 12.01 -4.36
CA LYS A 15 5.86 12.01 -5.20
C LYS A 15 6.35 10.60 -5.53
N GLU A 16 6.33 9.70 -4.57
CA GLU A 16 6.99 8.39 -4.67
C GLU A 16 6.04 7.24 -5.05
N ILE A 17 4.72 7.43 -4.90
CA ILE A 17 3.72 6.37 -5.10
C ILE A 17 2.72 6.76 -6.18
N ASP A 18 2.61 5.94 -7.23
CA ASP A 18 1.54 6.08 -8.23
C ASP A 18 0.19 5.61 -7.65
N LEU A 19 -0.60 6.59 -7.21
CA LEU A 19 -1.94 6.38 -6.66
C LEU A 19 -3.06 6.42 -7.72
N THR A 20 -2.73 6.44 -9.01
CA THR A 20 -3.74 6.32 -10.05
C THR A 20 -4.42 4.94 -10.01
N PRO A 21 -5.67 4.78 -10.49
CA PRO A 21 -6.30 3.47 -10.55
C PRO A 21 -5.47 2.41 -11.28
N LYS A 22 -4.74 2.82 -12.33
CA LYS A 22 -3.82 1.96 -13.06
C LYS A 22 -2.63 1.55 -12.18
N GLY A 23 -1.95 2.51 -11.55
CA GLY A 23 -0.81 2.24 -10.65
C GLY A 23 -1.17 1.30 -9.50
N ILE A 24 -2.35 1.49 -8.88
CA ILE A 24 -2.84 0.59 -7.81
C ILE A 24 -3.06 -0.83 -8.33
N ILE A 25 -3.71 -0.98 -9.50
CA ILE A 25 -3.96 -2.30 -10.12
C ILE A 25 -2.65 -3.01 -10.45
N GLU A 26 -1.68 -2.28 -11.00
CA GLU A 26 -0.38 -2.81 -11.41
C GLU A 26 0.46 -3.21 -10.19
N ARG A 27 0.65 -2.30 -9.23
CA ARG A 27 1.45 -2.55 -8.02
C ARG A 27 0.91 -3.73 -7.20
N LEU A 28 -0.41 -3.79 -7.00
CA LEU A 28 -1.02 -4.86 -6.19
C LEU A 28 -1.35 -6.11 -7.02
N ASN A 29 -1.09 -6.08 -8.33
CA ASN A 29 -1.42 -7.13 -9.29
C ASN A 29 -2.88 -7.62 -9.09
N LEU A 30 -3.86 -6.73 -9.27
CA LEU A 30 -5.26 -6.97 -8.90
C LEU A 30 -6.08 -7.73 -9.94
N ARG A 31 -5.59 -7.87 -11.18
CA ARG A 31 -6.31 -8.55 -12.28
C ARG A 31 -6.16 -10.07 -12.21
N ARG A 32 -6.51 -10.67 -11.08
CA ARG A 32 -6.46 -12.12 -10.80
C ARG A 32 -7.57 -12.55 -9.85
N PRO A 33 -7.96 -13.84 -9.83
CA PRO A 33 -9.07 -14.33 -9.00
C PRO A 33 -8.66 -14.49 -7.51
N ILE A 34 -8.46 -13.38 -6.80
CA ILE A 34 -7.96 -13.36 -5.40
C ILE A 34 -8.99 -12.91 -4.36
N TYR A 35 -10.19 -12.57 -4.80
CA TYR A 35 -11.19 -11.89 -3.95
C TYR A 35 -12.06 -12.85 -3.13
N ARG A 36 -12.20 -14.12 -3.54
CA ARG A 36 -13.05 -15.08 -2.81
C ARG A 36 -12.59 -15.27 -1.35
N PRO A 37 -11.29 -15.44 -1.05
CA PRO A 37 -10.83 -15.54 0.34
C PRO A 37 -11.10 -14.30 1.19
N SER A 38 -11.23 -13.10 0.61
CA SER A 38 -11.46 -11.86 1.39
C SER A 38 -12.92 -11.63 1.78
N ALA A 39 -13.86 -12.43 1.26
CA ALA A 39 -15.30 -12.30 1.52
C ALA A 39 -15.73 -12.72 2.94
N ALA A 40 -14.83 -13.33 3.71
CA ALA A 40 -15.04 -13.72 5.09
C ALA A 40 -13.79 -13.45 5.91
N TYR A 41 -13.98 -13.23 7.21
CA TYR A 41 -12.89 -13.00 8.18
C TYR A 41 -12.01 -11.78 7.86
N GLY A 42 -12.57 -10.79 7.17
CA GLY A 42 -11.92 -9.50 6.89
C GLY A 42 -10.98 -9.50 5.68
N HIS A 43 -10.79 -8.30 5.14
CA HIS A 43 -9.90 -8.02 4.00
C HIS A 43 -8.44 -7.81 4.42
N PHE A 44 -8.19 -7.41 5.67
CA PHE A 44 -6.87 -7.00 6.17
C PHE A 44 -6.33 -7.97 7.24
N GLY A 45 -5.03 -7.87 7.53
CA GLY A 45 -4.34 -8.65 8.55
C GLY A 45 -3.99 -10.08 8.11
N ARG A 46 -3.96 -10.33 6.80
CA ARG A 46 -3.76 -11.67 6.23
C ARG A 46 -2.71 -11.65 5.14
N HIS A 47 -1.51 -12.15 5.44
CA HIS A 47 -0.31 -12.10 4.59
C HIS A 47 -0.45 -12.60 3.13
N GLN A 48 -1.52 -13.34 2.81
CA GLN A 48 -1.82 -13.82 1.47
C GLN A 48 -2.27 -12.72 0.48
N PHE A 49 -2.68 -11.54 0.97
CA PHE A 49 -3.16 -10.46 0.13
C PHE A 49 -2.06 -9.47 -0.25
N PRO A 50 -2.07 -8.95 -1.49
CA PRO A 50 -0.99 -8.10 -1.97
C PRO A 50 -0.86 -6.78 -1.21
N TRP A 51 -1.95 -6.24 -0.67
CA TRP A 51 -1.96 -5.00 0.11
C TRP A 51 -1.39 -5.16 1.53
N GLU A 52 -1.08 -6.38 1.96
CA GLU A 52 -0.44 -6.65 3.25
C GLU A 52 1.10 -6.70 3.14
N HIS A 53 1.66 -6.61 1.93
CA HIS A 53 3.10 -6.58 1.73
C HIS A 53 3.69 -5.22 2.11
N LEU A 54 4.82 -5.25 2.80
CA LEU A 54 5.55 -4.08 3.30
C LEU A 54 6.74 -3.71 2.40
N ASP A 55 6.55 -3.79 1.09
CA ASP A 55 7.54 -3.52 0.04
C ASP A 55 7.96 -2.03 -0.06
N LEU A 56 7.17 -1.11 0.51
CA LEU A 56 7.47 0.32 0.53
C LEU A 56 8.26 0.77 1.77
N VAL A 57 8.56 -0.10 2.73
CA VAL A 57 9.24 0.31 3.99
C VAL A 57 10.59 0.97 3.72
N SER A 58 11.36 0.46 2.77
CA SER A 58 12.63 1.05 2.36
C SER A 58 12.46 2.45 1.76
N VAL A 59 11.39 2.68 1.00
CA VAL A 59 11.04 3.99 0.43
C VAL A 59 10.78 4.98 1.56
N PHE A 60 9.96 4.63 2.56
CA PHE A 60 9.69 5.53 3.70
C PHE A 60 10.89 5.72 4.65
N SER A 61 11.88 4.81 4.64
CA SER A 61 13.08 4.93 5.48
C SER A 61 13.95 6.14 5.10
N THR A 62 13.78 6.70 3.90
CA THR A 62 14.49 7.90 3.45
C THR A 62 13.84 9.21 3.92
N LEU A 63 12.68 9.15 4.58
CA LEU A 63 11.95 10.31 5.09
C LEU A 63 12.41 10.73 6.51
N SER A 64 13.32 9.95 7.12
CA SER A 64 13.86 10.19 8.47
C SER A 64 15.12 11.05 8.47
#